data_AF-A0A1H6FG88-F1
#
_entry.id   AF-A0A1H6FG88-F1
#
_cell.length_a   1.000
_cell.length_b   1.000
_cell.length_c   1.000
_cell.angle_alpha   90.00
_cell.angle_beta   90.00
_cell.angle_gamma   90.00
#
_symmetry.space_group_name_H-M   'P 1'
#
loop_
_entity.id
_entity.type
_entity.pdbx_description
1 polymer ?
#
loop_
_entity_poly.entity_id
_entity_poly.type
_entity_poly.pdbx_seq_one_letter_code
_entity_poly.pdbx_strand_id
1 'polypeptide(L)'
;MNKFINELEKLGYKVDHRILFAGHYGVPQMRFRTIFIAIHASNIEIEFPEPLYDAKAVTNFTGAKELCLEVLPLFAPSLKSQTNVWDAISDMPEITSGEKK
;
A
#
# COMPACT_ATOMS: atom_id res chain seq x y z
N MET A 1 -16.22 7.91 -7.10
CA MET A 1 -15.40 8.25 -5.92
C MET A 1 -15.94 9.46 -5.19
N ASN A 2 -16.04 10.63 -5.84
CA ASN A 2 -16.37 11.91 -5.19
C ASN A 2 -17.69 11.89 -4.41
N LYS A 3 -18.72 11.18 -4.87
CA LYS A 3 -19.99 11.08 -4.13
C LYS A 3 -19.85 10.41 -2.76
N PHE A 4 -18.99 9.40 -2.62
CA PHE A 4 -18.77 8.71 -1.35
C PHE A 4 -18.05 9.61 -0.33
N ILE A 5 -17.00 10.30 -0.79
CA ILE A 5 -16.23 11.24 0.03
C ILE A 5 -17.14 12.39 0.50
N ASN A 6 -17.90 12.99 -0.43
CA ASN A 6 -18.80 14.10 -0.10
C ASN A 6 -19.87 13.73 0.92
N GLU A 7 -20.40 12.50 0.91
CA GLU A 7 -21.38 12.08 1.91
C GLU A 7 -20.75 11.92 3.30
N LEU A 8 -19.53 11.40 3.40
CA LEU A 8 -18.81 11.32 4.67
C LEU A 8 -18.46 12.71 5.22
N GLU A 9 -18.04 13.63 4.34
CA GLU A 9 -17.77 15.02 4.73
C GLU A 9 -19.02 15.73 5.27
N LYS A 10 -20.18 15.52 4.65
CA LYS A 10 -21.47 16.03 5.17
C LYS A 10 -21.82 15.47 6.55
N LEU A 11 -21.37 14.25 6.86
CA LEU A 11 -21.53 13.62 8.17
C LEU A 11 -20.50 14.11 9.20
N GLY A 12 -19.63 15.08 8.85
CA GLY A 12 -18.65 15.67 9.75
C GLY A 12 -17.31 14.91 9.81
N TYR A 13 -17.02 14.05 8.83
CA TYR A 13 -15.74 13.37 8.73
C TYR A 13 -14.75 14.15 7.87
N LYS A 14 -13.50 14.23 8.32
CA LYS A 14 -12.37 14.52 7.44
C LYS A 14 -11.95 13.23 6.76
N VAL A 15 -11.87 13.22 5.43
CA VAL A 15 -11.59 12.01 4.64
C VAL A 15 -10.38 12.24 3.75
N ASP A 16 -9.46 11.28 3.72
CA ASP A 16 -8.39 11.24 2.73
C ASP A 16 -8.20 9.79 2.23
N HIS A 17 -7.64 9.63 1.03
CA HIS A 17 -7.44 8.34 0.41
C HIS A 17 -6.20 8.28 -0.47
N ARG A 18 -5.51 7.15 -0.42
CA ARG A 18 -4.34 6.87 -1.27
C ARG A 18 -4.33 5.44 -1.76
N ILE A 19 -3.59 5.19 -2.83
CA ILE A 19 -3.30 3.86 -3.33
C ILE A 19 -1.95 3.43 -2.77
N LEU A 20 -1.97 2.37 -1.96
CA LEU A 20 -0.78 1.78 -1.38
C LEU A 20 -0.38 0.52 -2.13
N PHE A 21 0.93 0.35 -2.34
CA PHE A 21 1.53 -0.83 -2.94
C PHE A 21 2.12 -1.72 -1.86
N ALA A 22 1.67 -2.98 -1.77
CA ALA A 22 2.13 -3.92 -0.74
C ALA A 22 3.65 -4.17 -0.77
N GLY A 23 4.28 -4.10 -1.94
CA GLY A 23 5.72 -4.25 -2.09
C GLY A 23 6.53 -3.20 -1.32
N HIS A 24 6.02 -1.96 -1.21
CA HIS A 24 6.66 -0.91 -0.41
C HIS A 24 6.71 -1.22 1.09
N TYR A 25 5.95 -2.22 1.56
CA TYR A 25 5.86 -2.61 2.97
C TYR A 25 6.37 -4.03 3.22
N GLY A 26 7.18 -4.57 2.30
CA GLY A 26 7.93 -5.82 2.52
C GLY A 26 7.17 -7.10 2.18
N VAL A 27 6.14 -7.00 1.33
CA VAL A 27 5.43 -8.16 0.82
C VAL A 27 5.88 -8.42 -0.62
N PRO A 28 6.38 -9.62 -0.98
CA PRO A 28 6.80 -9.96 -2.34
C PRO A 28 5.59 -10.21 -3.25
N GLN A 29 4.70 -9.22 -3.39
CA GLN A 29 3.44 -9.35 -4.13
C GLN A 29 3.07 -8.06 -4.87
N MET A 30 2.66 -8.21 -6.13
CA MET A 30 2.08 -7.14 -6.96
C MET A 30 0.63 -6.84 -6.57
N ARG A 31 0.43 -6.18 -5.43
CA ARG A 31 -0.90 -5.88 -4.88
C ARG A 31 -1.05 -4.41 -4.52
N PHE A 32 -1.93 -3.72 -5.24
CA PHE A 32 -2.35 -2.36 -4.94
C PHE A 32 -3.69 -2.35 -4.23
N ARG A 33 -3.85 -1.46 -3.25
CA ARG A 33 -5.12 -1.24 -2.55
C ARG A 33 -5.35 0.25 -2.35
N THR A 34 -6.56 0.70 -2.67
CA THR A 34 -7.04 2.04 -2.28
C THR A 34 -7.47 1.96 -0.83
N ILE A 35 -6.89 2.82 0.01
CA ILE A 35 -7.19 2.91 1.43
C ILE A 35 -7.86 4.25 1.67
N PHE A 36 -9.02 4.22 2.32
CA PHE A 36 -9.75 5.41 2.77
C PHE A 36 -9.60 5.51 4.28
N ILE A 37 -9.25 6.69 4.77
CA ILE A 37 -9.25 7.02 6.19
C ILE A 37 -10.25 8.15 6.38
N ALA A 38 -11.16 7.98 7.34
CA ALA A 38 -12.17 8.97 7.68
C ALA A 38 -12.17 9.17 9.19
N ILE A 39 -12.00 10.41 9.65
CA ILE A 39 -11.93 10.74 11.08
C ILE A 39 -13.02 11.75 11.42
N HIS A 40 -13.87 11.42 12.40
CA HIS A 40 -14.98 12.26 12.83
C HIS A 40 -14.50 13.34 13.81
N ALA A 41 -14.89 14.60 13.58
CA ALA A 41 -14.75 15.72 14.53
C ALA A 41 -13.36 15.81 15.21
N SER A 42 -12.29 15.60 14.45
CA SER A 42 -10.91 15.67 14.94
C SER A 42 -10.10 16.72 14.18
N ASN A 43 -9.20 17.41 14.86
CA ASN A 43 -8.20 18.27 14.22
C ASN A 43 -6.95 17.50 13.76
N ILE A 44 -7.01 16.17 13.72
CA ILE A 44 -5.88 15.33 13.35
C ILE A 44 -5.70 15.35 11.83
N GLU A 45 -4.46 15.40 11.37
CA GLU A 45 -4.12 15.21 9.96
C GLU A 45 -4.03 13.73 9.62
N ILE A 46 -4.60 13.36 8.46
CA ILE A 46 -4.53 11.99 7.98
C ILE A 46 -3.17 11.83 7.30
N GLU A 47 -2.36 10.94 7.84
CA GLU A 47 -1.07 10.57 7.27
C GLU A 47 -1.12 9.12 6.79
N PHE A 48 -0.49 8.87 5.64
CA PHE A 48 -0.29 7.52 5.12
C PHE A 48 1.15 7.09 5.40
N PRO A 49 1.40 5.80 5.69
CA PRO A 49 2.73 5.34 6.00
C PRO A 49 3.64 5.47 4.78
N GLU A 50 4.82 6.04 4.97
CA GLU A 50 5.85 6.12 3.95
C GLU A 50 6.37 4.72 3.57
N PRO A 51 6.81 4.52 2.31
CA PRO A 51 7.45 3.29 1.87
C PRO A 51 8.64 2.91 2.74
N LEU A 52 8.82 1.62 3.01
CA LEU A 52 9.97 1.06 3.75
C LEU A 52 10.92 0.27 2.84
N TYR A 53 10.43 -0.19 1.69
CA TYR A 53 11.15 -1.02 0.73
C TYR A 53 11.12 -0.39 -0.67
N ASP A 54 12.27 -0.43 -1.37
CA ASP A 54 12.41 0.01 -2.77
C ASP A 54 11.88 -1.07 -3.72
N ALA A 55 10.57 -1.29 -3.67
CA ALA A 55 9.88 -2.22 -4.55
C ALA A 55 9.36 -1.49 -5.80
N LYS A 56 9.75 -1.97 -6.98
CA LYS A 56 9.37 -1.34 -8.25
C LYS A 56 8.18 -2.05 -8.86
N ALA A 57 7.14 -1.29 -9.19
CA ALA A 57 5.96 -1.81 -9.83
C ALA A 57 5.52 -0.89 -10.97
N VAL A 58 5.23 -1.48 -12.13
CA VAL A 58 4.61 -0.75 -13.25
C VAL A 58 3.11 -0.74 -13.03
N THR A 59 2.56 0.43 -12.72
CA THR A 59 1.12 0.61 -12.55
C THR A 59 0.44 0.93 -13.88
N ASN A 60 -0.59 0.17 -14.25
CA ASN A 60 -1.43 0.44 -15.43
C ASN A 60 -2.68 1.28 -15.09
N PHE A 61 -2.64 2.09 -14.03
CA PHE A 61 -3.80 2.89 -13.63
C PHE A 61 -4.00 4.08 -14.56
N THR A 62 -5.13 4.13 -15.27
CA THR A 62 -5.58 5.33 -15.98
C THR A 62 -6.22 6.30 -14.99
N GLY A 63 -5.56 7.43 -14.73
CA GLY A 63 -6.13 8.56 -13.95
C GLY A 63 -6.07 8.45 -12.42
N ALA A 64 -5.32 7.48 -11.85
CA ALA A 64 -5.13 7.37 -10.40
C ALA A 64 -3.65 7.35 -9.99
N LYS A 65 -2.77 7.81 -10.90
CA LYS A 65 -1.33 7.79 -10.68
C LYS A 65 -0.91 8.78 -9.59
N GLU A 66 -1.54 9.95 -9.52
CA GLU A 66 -1.30 10.92 -8.43
C GLU A 66 -1.66 10.42 -7.03
N LEU A 67 -2.53 9.41 -6.91
CA LEU A 67 -2.92 8.82 -5.63
C LEU A 67 -1.92 7.76 -5.14
N CYS A 68 -0.97 7.36 -5.99
CA CYS A 68 0.07 6.40 -5.64
C CYS A 68 1.23 7.12 -4.97
N LEU A 69 1.80 6.51 -3.92
CA LEU A 69 3.06 6.99 -3.34
C LEU A 69 4.20 6.70 -4.31
N GLU A 70 4.83 7.74 -4.86
CA GLU A 70 6.04 7.61 -5.68
C GLU A 70 7.28 7.72 -4.79
N VAL A 71 8.12 6.69 -4.80
CA VAL A 71 9.46 6.75 -4.20
C VAL A 71 10.36 7.55 -5.13
N LEU A 72 10.73 8.78 -4.73
CA LEU A 72 11.67 9.58 -5.51
C LEU A 72 13.08 8.97 -5.43
N PRO A 73 13.88 9.01 -6.52
CA PRO A 73 15.22 8.41 -6.57
C PRO A 73 16.16 8.88 -5.45
N LEU A 74 15.98 10.11 -4.96
CA LEU A 74 16.79 10.69 -3.88
C LEU A 74 16.57 9.99 -2.53
N PHE A 75 15.39 9.43 -2.29
CA PHE A 75 15.03 8.74 -1.03
C PHE A 75 15.22 7.22 -1.10
N ALA A 76 15.47 6.66 -2.29
CA ALA A 76 15.74 5.24 -2.48
C ALA A 76 16.90 4.69 -1.63
N PRO A 77 18.02 5.41 -1.39
CA PRO A 77 19.12 4.90 -0.57
C PRO A 77 18.78 4.62 0.90
N SER A 78 17.72 5.25 1.43
CA SER A 78 17.25 4.99 2.80
C SER A 78 16.29 3.80 2.93
N LEU A 79 15.84 3.24 1.81
CA LEU A 79 14.88 2.13 1.79
C LEU A 79 15.58 0.77 1.80
N LYS A 80 14.89 -0.23 2.35
CA LYS A 80 15.33 -1.62 2.27
C LYS A 80 15.19 -2.15 0.85
N SER A 81 16.05 -3.09 0.46
CA SER A 81 15.88 -3.81 -0.82
C SER A 81 14.56 -4.56 -0.85
N GLN A 82 13.88 -4.58 -2.00
CA GLN A 82 12.63 -5.31 -2.16
C GLN A 82 12.72 -6.78 -1.72
N THR A 83 11.67 -7.25 -1.04
CA THR A 83 11.54 -8.65 -0.64
C THR A 83 11.26 -9.54 -1.84
N ASN A 84 11.79 -10.76 -1.84
CA ASN A 84 11.53 -11.78 -2.85
C ASN A 84 10.74 -12.97 -2.26
N VAL A 85 10.38 -13.94 -3.11
CA VAL A 85 9.62 -15.13 -2.67
C VAL A 85 10.44 -15.97 -1.68
N TRP A 86 11.75 -16.12 -1.91
CA TRP A 86 12.63 -16.86 -1.03
C TRP A 86 12.68 -16.27 0.38
N ASP A 87 12.72 -14.93 0.51
CA ASP A 87 12.67 -14.26 1.81
C ASP A 87 11.39 -14.58 2.60
N ALA A 88 10.31 -14.97 1.92
CA ALA A 88 9.01 -15.22 2.52
C ALA A 88 8.72 -16.70 2.84
N ILE A 89 9.33 -17.65 2.12
CA ILE A 89 8.98 -19.09 2.23
C ILE A 89 10.17 -20.04 2.34
N SER A 90 11.42 -19.53 2.40
CA SER A 90 12.62 -20.39 2.42
C SER A 90 12.76 -21.28 3.65
N ASP A 91 12.07 -20.95 4.74
CA ASP A 91 12.01 -21.69 5.99
C ASP A 91 10.95 -22.80 5.98
N MET A 92 10.14 -22.90 4.93
CA MET A 92 9.06 -23.89 4.85
C MET A 92 9.60 -25.30 4.53
N PRO A 93 9.05 -26.35 5.16
CA PRO A 93 9.40 -27.73 4.83
C PRO A 93 8.94 -28.10 3.42
N GLU A 94 9.62 -29.07 2.81
CA GLU A 94 9.16 -29.67 1.57
C GLU A 94 7.80 -30.35 1.78
N ILE A 95 6.92 -30.18 0.80
CA ILE A 95 5.58 -30.79 0.82
C ILE A 95 5.29 -31.48 -0.51
N THR A 96 4.41 -32.47 -0.45
CA THR A 96 3.88 -33.19 -1.61
C THR A 96 2.49 -32.68 -2.00
N SER A 97 2.10 -32.89 -3.26
CA SER A 97 0.79 -32.47 -3.74
C SER A 97 -0.34 -33.19 -3.00
N GLY A 98 -1.24 -32.42 -2.38
CA GLY A 98 -2.36 -32.96 -1.62
C GLY A 98 -2.02 -33.42 -0.20
N GLU A 99 -0.82 -33.08 0.29
CA GLU A 99 -0.43 -33.35 1.68
C GLU A 99 -1.41 -32.69 2.65
N LYS A 100 -1.97 -33.49 3.56
CA LYS A 100 -2.89 -33.03 4.59
C LYS A 100 -2.08 -32.74 5.85
N LYS A 101 -2.49 -31.67 6.52
CA LYS A 101 -1.92 -31.20 7.78
C LYS A 101 -2.14 -32.17 8.93
#